data_AF-A0A2E6EMI0-F1
#
_entry.id   AF-A0A2E6EMI0-F1
#
_cell.length_a   1.000
_cell.length_b   1.000
_cell.length_c   1.000
_cell.angle_alpha   90.00
_cell.angle_beta   90.00
_cell.angle_gamma   90.00
#
_symmetry.space_group_name_H-M   'P 1'
#
loop_
_entity.id
_entity.type
_entity.pdbx_description
1 polymer ?
#
loop_
_entity_poly.entity_id
_entity_poly.type
_entity_poly.pdbx_seq_one_letter_code
_entity_poly.pdbx_strand_id
1 'polypeptide(L)'
;MNQSSPKPQPARSWRGAFVTGLDELRRWGGARLDSAEQLAAAEEAHRRFGFLATDYYLGLADGSDPKDPILAQILPDPRELEEGPAGYCLDAVGDLDPAHHKAPGLVHKYPGRALLVTNSACPVHCRYCFRRSYPYQELRGRGPVMKRALEVIREDPSIREVILSGGDPLSLSDDRLVALVEELSTIAHLRRIRIHSRFPVVLPERIDESLLERLTGQRLPLWLVTHFNHPRELTEQARACCQRLLRAGIPVLNQSVLLAGVNDDPELLAELFEGLVDLGVKPYYLHQLDRVEGVAHFEVPEASARALFAGLRSTLSGIALPAFVRDLPGRASKTPMLALLVLLSGLALFGCSSSSPAIDQTRQPTPESEAGGAKSGTESVASVASESVSPAAASMVPMSSVDRVLSVDVRGGGAFEVLAASGAELRLGPWPAAAGQPRFRWSYRGQGMVQTWLAEDLDGDGKDELVVAFGQGRGFPKASLEVVLFEEQRGQIVSKRLTLLTGARNQATALAPWRRDGDGYDLYLAAFESRFVVRGGVLSRAGGEPDWLPGHSLRMGMARAVGDFDGDGRSDVAVGRLYGDQKGEHGDLRVLLGERYYGADSEPARGAGGRRR
;
A
#
# COMPACT_ATOMS: atom_id res chain seq x y z
N MET A 1 -4.30 32.48 -63.70
CA MET A 1 -4.89 31.27 -63.10
C MET A 1 -4.92 31.47 -61.60
N ASN A 2 -6.10 31.73 -61.04
CA ASN A 2 -6.29 31.90 -59.60
C ASN A 2 -6.25 30.50 -58.96
N GLN A 3 -5.16 30.17 -58.25
CA GLN A 3 -5.13 28.99 -57.40
C GLN A 3 -5.80 29.36 -56.08
N SER A 4 -7.06 28.94 -55.92
CA SER A 4 -7.78 29.01 -54.66
C SER A 4 -7.10 28.11 -53.64
N SER A 5 -6.61 28.69 -52.55
CA SER A 5 -6.21 27.95 -51.35
C SER A 5 -7.33 26.99 -50.94
N PRO A 6 -7.01 25.75 -50.52
CA PRO A 6 -8.03 24.80 -50.09
C PRO A 6 -8.81 25.39 -48.91
N LYS A 7 -10.14 25.44 -49.03
CA LYS A 7 -11.01 25.83 -47.92
C LYS A 7 -10.73 24.91 -46.72
N PRO A 8 -10.59 25.44 -45.49
CA PRO A 8 -10.48 24.59 -44.31
C PRO A 8 -11.70 23.67 -44.26
N GLN A 9 -11.45 22.36 -44.20
CA GLN A 9 -12.51 21.39 -43.96
C GLN A 9 -13.13 21.71 -42.58
N PRO A 10 -14.46 21.75 -42.44
CA PRO A 10 -15.09 21.90 -41.15
C PRO A 10 -14.58 20.77 -40.24
N ALA A 11 -14.11 21.12 -39.04
CA ALA A 11 -13.62 20.16 -38.06
C ALA A 11 -14.65 19.04 -37.92
N ARG A 12 -14.24 17.79 -38.18
CA ARG A 12 -15.12 16.63 -37.95
C ARG A 12 -15.58 16.71 -36.50
N SER A 13 -16.89 16.68 -36.27
CA SER A 13 -17.41 16.59 -34.90
C SER A 13 -16.85 15.33 -34.26
N TRP A 14 -16.29 15.44 -33.04
CA TRP A 14 -15.80 14.31 -32.24
C TRP A 14 -16.81 13.15 -32.14
N ARG A 15 -18.11 13.45 -32.34
CA ARG A 15 -19.21 12.49 -32.35
C ARG A 15 -19.16 11.48 -33.50
N GLY A 16 -18.40 11.76 -34.55
CA GLY A 16 -18.20 10.89 -35.71
C GLY A 16 -16.90 10.09 -35.71
N ALA A 17 -16.10 10.18 -34.65
CA ALA A 17 -14.77 9.59 -34.59
C ALA A 17 -14.74 8.11 -34.15
N PHE A 18 -15.90 7.45 -34.04
CA PHE A 18 -16.02 6.09 -33.47
C PHE A 18 -15.97 5.00 -34.53
N VAL A 19 -15.13 3.99 -34.27
CA VAL A 19 -14.90 2.81 -35.09
C VAL A 19 -15.45 1.60 -34.34
N THR A 20 -16.33 0.84 -34.99
CA THR A 20 -17.00 -0.33 -34.40
C THR A 20 -17.23 -1.42 -35.43
N GLY A 21 -17.61 -2.61 -34.96
CA GLY A 21 -18.07 -3.70 -35.81
C GLY A 21 -16.97 -4.71 -36.18
N LEU A 22 -17.42 -5.79 -36.82
CA LEU A 22 -16.58 -6.96 -37.16
C LEU A 22 -15.58 -6.67 -38.29
N ASP A 23 -15.93 -5.81 -39.25
CA ASP A 23 -15.03 -5.50 -40.36
C ASP A 23 -13.79 -4.74 -39.89
N GLU A 24 -13.96 -3.83 -38.93
CA GLU A 24 -12.86 -3.10 -38.31
C GLU A 24 -12.04 -4.00 -37.38
N LEU A 25 -12.69 -4.92 -36.65
CA LEU A 25 -11.98 -5.98 -35.93
C LEU A 25 -11.08 -6.81 -36.86
N ARG A 26 -11.60 -7.24 -38.02
CA ARG A 26 -10.82 -8.03 -39.00
C ARG A 26 -9.66 -7.22 -39.57
N ARG A 27 -9.91 -5.95 -39.89
CA ARG A 27 -8.91 -5.03 -40.43
C ARG A 27 -7.72 -4.83 -39.48
N TRP A 28 -8.00 -4.60 -38.20
CA TRP A 28 -6.97 -4.33 -37.18
C TRP A 28 -6.45 -5.59 -36.49
N GLY A 29 -7.22 -6.67 -36.53
CA GLY A 29 -6.87 -7.99 -35.98
C GLY A 29 -5.63 -8.58 -36.64
N GLY A 30 -5.47 -8.37 -37.96
CA GLY A 30 -4.24 -8.52 -38.72
C GLY A 30 -3.23 -9.54 -38.18
N ALA A 31 -2.01 -9.07 -37.88
CA ALA A 31 -0.90 -9.90 -37.40
C ALA A 31 -1.16 -10.58 -36.04
N ARG A 32 -2.13 -10.09 -35.26
CA ARG A 32 -2.45 -10.60 -33.92
C ARG A 32 -3.49 -11.73 -33.92
N LEU A 33 -4.32 -11.80 -34.96
CA LEU A 33 -5.36 -12.81 -35.17
C LEU A 33 -5.08 -13.50 -36.52
N ASP A 34 -3.91 -14.13 -36.62
CA ASP A 34 -3.34 -14.61 -37.89
C ASP A 34 -3.96 -15.93 -38.37
N SER A 35 -4.64 -16.66 -37.49
CA SER A 35 -5.36 -17.88 -37.82
C SER A 35 -6.88 -17.68 -37.91
N ALA A 36 -7.53 -18.46 -38.79
CA ALA A 36 -8.99 -18.42 -38.91
C ALA A 36 -9.70 -18.80 -37.60
N GLU A 37 -9.08 -19.65 -36.78
CA GLU A 37 -9.59 -20.05 -35.46
C GLU A 37 -9.51 -18.88 -34.46
N GLN A 38 -8.36 -18.19 -34.39
CA GLN A 38 -8.19 -17.00 -33.55
C GLN A 38 -9.17 -15.91 -33.96
N LEU A 39 -9.35 -15.68 -35.26
CA LEU A 39 -10.30 -14.69 -35.74
C LEU A 39 -11.73 -15.06 -35.34
N ALA A 40 -12.16 -16.30 -35.53
CA ALA A 40 -13.50 -16.76 -35.13
C ALA A 40 -13.74 -16.62 -33.62
N ALA A 41 -12.74 -16.94 -32.79
CA ALA A 41 -12.80 -16.75 -31.34
C ALA A 41 -12.84 -15.26 -30.96
N ALA A 42 -12.07 -14.40 -31.62
CA ALA A 42 -12.14 -12.96 -31.39
C ALA A 42 -13.50 -12.36 -31.81
N GLU A 43 -14.13 -12.87 -32.87
CA GLU A 43 -15.49 -12.49 -33.26
C GLU A 43 -16.53 -12.91 -32.19
N GLU A 44 -16.33 -14.05 -31.53
CA GLU A 44 -17.15 -14.44 -30.37
C GLU A 44 -16.89 -13.54 -29.15
N ALA A 45 -15.63 -13.21 -28.84
CA ALA A 45 -15.30 -12.26 -27.79
C ALA A 45 -15.90 -10.87 -28.06
N HIS A 46 -15.95 -10.45 -29.34
CA HIS A 46 -16.64 -9.23 -29.78
C HIS A 46 -18.15 -9.30 -29.50
N ARG A 47 -18.80 -10.45 -29.74
CA ARG A 47 -20.24 -10.60 -29.45
C ARG A 47 -20.54 -10.46 -27.96
N ARG A 48 -19.64 -10.93 -27.08
CA ARG A 48 -19.78 -10.78 -25.62
C ARG A 48 -19.48 -9.36 -25.13
N PHE A 49 -18.46 -8.73 -25.67
CA PHE A 49 -18.10 -7.34 -25.38
C PHE A 49 -17.57 -6.68 -26.64
N GLY A 50 -18.39 -5.83 -27.25
CA GLY A 50 -18.15 -5.25 -28.58
C GLY A 50 -16.83 -4.53 -28.69
N PHE A 51 -16.22 -4.61 -29.87
CA PHE A 51 -15.13 -3.73 -30.27
C PHE A 51 -15.68 -2.31 -30.47
N LEU A 52 -15.06 -1.35 -29.79
CA LEU A 52 -15.32 0.07 -29.94
C LEU A 52 -14.01 0.80 -29.69
N ALA A 53 -13.59 1.60 -30.65
CA ALA A 53 -12.46 2.50 -30.51
C ALA A 53 -12.73 3.83 -31.22
N THR A 54 -11.80 4.77 -31.10
CA THR A 54 -11.82 6.00 -31.89
C THR A 54 -10.79 5.92 -33.01
N ASP A 55 -11.04 6.63 -34.12
CA ASP A 55 -10.06 6.80 -35.21
C ASP A 55 -8.72 7.30 -34.67
N TYR A 56 -8.78 8.29 -33.77
CA TYR A 56 -7.60 8.85 -33.12
C TYR A 56 -6.79 7.79 -32.37
N TYR A 57 -7.45 6.95 -31.57
CA TYR A 57 -6.74 6.00 -30.71
C TYR A 57 -6.22 4.80 -31.52
N LEU A 58 -6.97 4.37 -32.54
CA LEU A 58 -6.49 3.38 -33.51
C LEU A 58 -5.29 3.90 -34.32
N GLY A 59 -5.22 5.20 -34.58
CA GLY A 59 -4.05 5.82 -35.22
C GLY A 59 -2.74 5.70 -34.44
N LEU A 60 -2.78 5.31 -33.17
CA LEU A 60 -1.58 5.07 -32.35
C LEU A 60 -1.04 3.64 -32.45
N ALA A 61 -1.84 2.72 -32.99
CA ALA A 61 -1.52 1.31 -33.08
C ALA A 61 -0.64 1.00 -34.30
N ASP A 62 0.31 0.08 -34.11
CA ASP A 62 0.97 -0.62 -35.21
C ASP A 62 0.25 -1.94 -35.50
N GLY A 63 -0.60 -1.96 -36.53
CA GLY A 63 -1.33 -3.16 -36.96
C GLY A 63 -0.46 -4.30 -37.50
N SER A 64 0.83 -4.04 -37.74
CA SER A 64 1.80 -5.06 -38.15
C SER A 64 2.49 -5.76 -36.97
N ASP A 65 2.46 -5.16 -35.78
CA ASP A 65 3.04 -5.72 -34.56
C ASP A 65 1.98 -6.57 -33.82
N PRO A 66 2.14 -7.91 -33.75
CA PRO A 66 1.22 -8.78 -33.03
C PRO A 66 1.17 -8.51 -31.51
N LYS A 67 2.18 -7.80 -30.98
CA LYS A 67 2.30 -7.42 -29.57
C LYS A 67 2.03 -5.94 -29.33
N ASP A 68 1.38 -5.25 -30.27
CA ASP A 68 1.12 -3.82 -30.13
C ASP A 68 0.30 -3.53 -28.85
N PRO A 69 0.83 -2.73 -27.90
CA PRO A 69 0.21 -2.46 -26.60
C PRO A 69 -1.03 -1.57 -26.69
N ILE A 70 -1.24 -0.85 -27.81
CA ILE A 70 -2.46 -0.06 -28.02
C ILE A 70 -3.58 -1.01 -28.44
N LEU A 71 -3.33 -1.89 -29.41
CA LEU A 71 -4.26 -2.93 -29.83
C LEU A 71 -4.57 -3.92 -28.70
N ALA A 72 -3.57 -4.28 -27.89
CA ALA A 72 -3.73 -5.11 -26.68
C ALA A 72 -4.90 -4.62 -25.84
N GLN A 73 -5.03 -3.31 -25.65
CA GLN A 73 -6.03 -2.71 -24.78
C GLN A 73 -7.44 -2.62 -25.39
N ILE A 74 -7.63 -2.81 -26.70
CA ILE A 74 -8.92 -2.52 -27.38
C ILE A 74 -9.44 -3.62 -28.31
N LEU A 75 -8.58 -4.47 -28.87
CA LEU A 75 -9.01 -5.56 -29.74
C LEU A 75 -9.50 -6.75 -28.91
N PRO A 76 -10.72 -7.27 -29.17
CA PRO A 76 -11.16 -8.57 -28.68
C PRO A 76 -10.09 -9.65 -28.86
N ASP A 77 -9.81 -10.38 -27.78
CA ASP A 77 -8.81 -11.44 -27.74
C ASP A 77 -9.49 -12.80 -27.47
N PRO A 78 -9.11 -13.89 -28.16
CA PRO A 78 -9.64 -15.22 -27.88
C PRO A 78 -9.56 -15.64 -26.41
N ARG A 79 -8.51 -15.20 -25.70
CA ARG A 79 -8.29 -15.51 -24.28
C ARG A 79 -9.33 -14.89 -23.35
N GLU A 80 -10.18 -14.00 -23.85
CA GLU A 80 -11.33 -13.49 -23.10
C GLU A 80 -12.46 -14.51 -22.94
N LEU A 81 -12.46 -15.56 -23.77
CA LEU A 81 -13.45 -16.64 -23.71
C LEU A 81 -13.05 -17.74 -22.72
N GLU A 82 -11.79 -17.75 -22.30
CA GLU A 82 -11.27 -18.70 -21.32
C GLU A 82 -11.90 -18.47 -19.96
N GLU A 83 -12.20 -19.56 -19.25
CA GLU A 83 -12.62 -19.47 -17.86
C GLU A 83 -11.45 -18.97 -17.01
N GLY A 84 -11.71 -17.91 -16.24
CA GLY A 84 -10.71 -17.34 -15.35
C GLY A 84 -10.34 -18.32 -14.23
N PRO A 85 -9.10 -18.26 -13.69
CA PRO A 85 -8.73 -18.98 -12.49
C PRO A 85 -9.64 -18.67 -11.29
N ALA A 86 -9.53 -19.45 -10.21
CA ALA A 86 -10.24 -19.17 -8.97
C ALA A 86 -10.00 -17.72 -8.48
N GLY A 87 -11.09 -17.03 -8.14
CA GLY A 87 -11.06 -15.63 -7.72
C GLY A 87 -11.40 -14.61 -8.82
N TYR A 88 -11.63 -15.06 -10.05
CA TYR A 88 -12.23 -14.26 -11.11
C TYR A 88 -13.76 -14.31 -11.05
N CYS A 89 -14.44 -13.17 -11.19
CA CYS A 89 -15.91 -13.09 -11.13
C CYS A 89 -16.49 -11.90 -11.91
N LEU A 90 -17.82 -11.75 -11.94
CA LEU A 90 -18.46 -10.62 -12.64
C LEU A 90 -18.31 -9.26 -11.95
N ASP A 91 -18.11 -9.25 -10.62
CA ASP A 91 -17.97 -8.03 -9.82
C ASP A 91 -16.81 -8.15 -8.81
N ALA A 92 -15.59 -8.05 -9.33
CA ALA A 92 -14.38 -8.19 -8.54
C ALA A 92 -14.18 -7.07 -7.51
N VAL A 93 -14.88 -5.94 -7.66
CA VAL A 93 -14.67 -4.74 -6.83
C VAL A 93 -15.85 -4.45 -5.89
N GLY A 94 -16.92 -5.25 -5.94
CA GLY A 94 -18.11 -5.06 -5.10
C GLY A 94 -18.93 -3.84 -5.48
N ASP A 95 -18.85 -3.40 -6.74
CA ASP A 95 -19.63 -2.28 -7.28
C ASP A 95 -21.11 -2.63 -7.39
N LEU A 96 -21.50 -3.92 -7.34
CA LEU A 96 -22.88 -4.41 -7.41
C LEU A 96 -23.45 -4.85 -6.05
N ASP A 97 -22.65 -4.80 -4.97
CA ASP A 97 -23.11 -5.13 -3.63
C ASP A 97 -24.24 -4.17 -3.19
N PRO A 98 -25.47 -4.67 -2.92
CA PRO A 98 -26.59 -3.83 -2.51
C PRO A 98 -26.31 -2.96 -1.27
N ALA A 99 -25.38 -3.37 -0.40
CA ALA A 99 -24.97 -2.56 0.75
C ALA A 99 -24.30 -1.24 0.35
N HIS A 100 -23.69 -1.18 -0.84
CA HIS A 100 -23.04 0.00 -1.39
C HIS A 100 -23.99 0.86 -2.25
N HIS A 101 -25.16 0.37 -2.65
CA HIS A 101 -26.12 1.12 -3.47
C HIS A 101 -27.14 1.86 -2.61
N LYS A 102 -26.93 3.16 -2.39
CA LYS A 102 -27.91 4.01 -1.68
C LYS A 102 -29.06 4.47 -2.59
N ALA A 103 -28.83 4.47 -3.90
CA ALA A 103 -29.80 4.69 -4.95
C ALA A 103 -29.29 4.01 -6.25
N PRO A 104 -30.15 3.71 -7.23
CA PRO A 104 -29.69 3.17 -8.50
C PRO A 104 -28.67 4.10 -9.17
N GLY A 105 -27.49 3.55 -9.50
CA GLY A 105 -26.37 4.30 -10.08
C GLY A 105 -25.56 5.14 -9.08
N LEU A 106 -25.83 5.06 -7.78
CA LEU A 106 -25.07 5.72 -6.72
C LEU A 106 -24.35 4.70 -5.83
N VAL A 107 -23.07 4.49 -6.12
CA VAL A 107 -22.19 3.57 -5.40
C VAL A 107 -21.46 4.31 -4.28
N HIS A 108 -21.77 3.98 -3.03
CA HIS A 108 -21.18 4.56 -1.82
C HIS A 108 -20.41 3.50 -1.03
N LYS A 109 -19.24 3.11 -1.55
CA LYS A 109 -18.32 2.12 -0.94
C LYS A 109 -17.51 2.68 0.23
N TYR A 110 -17.18 3.97 0.20
CA TYR A 110 -16.17 4.54 1.08
C TYR A 110 -16.66 5.83 1.74
N PRO A 111 -16.30 6.07 3.01
CA PRO A 111 -16.69 7.29 3.71
C PRO A 111 -16.25 8.56 2.96
N GLY A 112 -17.10 9.58 3.03
CA GLY A 112 -16.78 10.91 2.52
C GLY A 112 -17.02 11.12 1.03
N ARG A 113 -17.27 10.06 0.25
CA ARG A 113 -17.41 10.15 -1.20
C ARG A 113 -18.35 9.11 -1.78
N ALA A 114 -19.10 9.48 -2.81
CA ALA A 114 -19.93 8.56 -3.58
C ALA A 114 -19.57 8.62 -5.06
N LEU A 115 -19.70 7.49 -5.75
CA LEU A 115 -19.55 7.39 -7.20
C LEU A 115 -20.92 7.38 -7.85
N LEU A 116 -21.10 8.27 -8.82
CA LEU A 116 -22.30 8.43 -9.60
C LEU A 116 -22.05 7.89 -11.01
N VAL A 117 -22.76 6.82 -11.38
CA VAL A 117 -22.72 6.20 -12.70
C VAL A 117 -23.56 7.05 -13.66
N THR A 118 -22.90 7.87 -14.47
CA THR A 118 -23.59 8.89 -15.29
C THR A 118 -24.19 8.34 -16.58
N ASN A 119 -23.56 7.33 -17.17
CA ASN A 119 -24.00 6.66 -18.40
C ASN A 119 -23.28 5.31 -18.57
N SER A 120 -23.63 4.61 -19.66
CA SER A 120 -23.00 3.37 -20.12
C SER A 120 -22.06 3.55 -21.31
N ALA A 121 -21.88 4.77 -21.81
CA ALA A 121 -21.21 5.04 -23.07
C ALA A 121 -19.73 5.33 -22.82
N CYS A 122 -18.85 4.58 -23.47
CA CYS A 122 -17.41 4.82 -23.46
C CYS A 122 -16.94 5.27 -24.85
N PRO A 123 -15.84 6.02 -24.94
CA PRO A 123 -15.21 6.31 -26.22
C PRO A 123 -14.42 5.12 -26.80
N VAL A 124 -13.99 4.20 -25.92
CA VAL A 124 -13.27 2.97 -26.24
C VAL A 124 -13.74 1.87 -25.29
N HIS A 125 -13.89 0.65 -25.77
CA HIS A 125 -14.09 -0.53 -24.92
C HIS A 125 -12.75 -1.15 -24.54
N CYS A 126 -12.24 -0.75 -23.37
CA CYS A 126 -10.99 -1.28 -22.82
C CYS A 126 -11.18 -2.78 -22.53
N ARG A 127 -10.33 -3.66 -23.06
CA ARG A 127 -10.48 -5.12 -22.87
C ARG A 127 -10.29 -5.58 -21.43
N TYR A 128 -9.61 -4.76 -20.62
CA TYR A 128 -9.41 -4.95 -19.19
C TYR A 128 -10.46 -4.23 -18.31
N CYS A 129 -11.60 -3.81 -18.88
CA CYS A 129 -12.61 -3.04 -18.14
C CYS A 129 -13.33 -3.86 -17.07
N PHE A 130 -13.10 -3.53 -15.79
CA PHE A 130 -13.79 -4.19 -14.66
C PHE A 130 -15.30 -3.92 -14.63
N ARG A 131 -15.81 -2.91 -15.35
CA ARG A 131 -17.25 -2.61 -15.48
C ARG A 131 -17.89 -3.15 -16.75
N ARG A 132 -17.22 -4.02 -17.51
CA ARG A 132 -17.80 -4.63 -18.73
C ARG A 132 -19.13 -5.35 -18.46
N SER A 133 -19.31 -5.87 -17.25
CA SER A 133 -20.51 -6.60 -16.81
C SER A 133 -21.47 -5.78 -15.94
N TYR A 134 -21.26 -4.46 -15.80
CA TYR A 134 -22.12 -3.61 -14.98
C TYR A 134 -23.54 -3.51 -15.59
N PRO A 135 -24.63 -3.60 -14.78
CA PRO A 135 -26.01 -3.67 -15.28
C PRO A 135 -26.55 -2.29 -15.68
N TYR A 136 -25.93 -1.66 -16.67
CA TYR A 136 -26.31 -0.33 -17.15
C TYR A 136 -27.76 -0.22 -17.63
N GLN A 137 -28.41 -1.34 -17.94
CA GLN A 137 -29.82 -1.39 -18.33
C GLN A 137 -30.74 -0.88 -17.21
N GLU A 138 -30.35 -1.01 -15.95
CA GLU A 138 -31.09 -0.53 -14.79
C GLU A 138 -31.06 1.01 -14.66
N LEU A 139 -30.16 1.66 -15.41
CA LEU A 139 -30.08 3.12 -15.50
C LEU A 139 -30.91 3.69 -16.67
N ARG A 140 -31.71 2.85 -17.35
CA ARG A 140 -32.68 3.30 -18.37
C ARG A 140 -33.77 4.15 -17.69
N GLY A 141 -34.22 5.22 -18.36
CA GLY A 141 -35.08 6.24 -17.73
C GLY A 141 -34.29 7.25 -16.88
N ARG A 142 -33.14 7.70 -17.39
CA ARG A 142 -32.10 8.47 -16.70
C ARG A 142 -32.55 9.65 -15.84
N GLY A 143 -33.66 10.32 -16.17
CA GLY A 143 -34.15 11.49 -15.44
C GLY A 143 -34.53 11.14 -13.99
N PRO A 144 -35.55 10.31 -13.77
CA PRO A 144 -35.93 9.85 -12.43
C PRO A 144 -34.81 9.20 -11.63
N VAL A 145 -33.99 8.33 -12.25
CA VAL A 145 -32.87 7.65 -11.58
C VAL A 145 -31.82 8.65 -11.10
N MET A 146 -31.38 9.55 -11.98
CA MET A 146 -30.41 10.61 -11.62
C MET A 146 -30.96 11.52 -10.53
N LYS A 147 -32.24 11.92 -10.65
CA LYS A 147 -32.89 12.75 -9.63
C LYS A 147 -32.88 12.07 -8.26
N ARG A 148 -33.20 10.77 -8.18
CA ARG A 148 -33.16 10.03 -6.92
C ARG A 148 -31.75 9.94 -6.33
N ALA A 149 -30.74 9.71 -7.16
CA ALA A 149 -29.34 9.71 -6.71
C ALA A 149 -28.93 11.08 -6.13
N LEU A 150 -29.32 12.18 -6.78
CA LEU A 150 -29.06 13.54 -6.31
C LEU A 150 -29.80 13.86 -5.00
N GLU A 151 -31.04 13.40 -4.84
CA GLU A 151 -31.79 13.51 -3.58
C GLU A 151 -31.06 12.80 -2.43
N VAL A 152 -30.60 11.57 -2.65
CA VAL A 152 -29.84 10.82 -1.63
C VAL A 152 -28.53 11.52 -1.27
N ILE A 153 -27.81 12.08 -2.26
CA ILE A 153 -26.60 12.88 -1.99
C ILE A 153 -26.95 14.13 -1.16
N ARG A 154 -28.09 14.78 -1.45
CA ARG A 154 -28.55 15.97 -0.72
C ARG A 154 -28.95 15.64 0.73
N GLU A 155 -29.49 14.45 0.97
CA GLU A 155 -29.92 13.97 2.29
C GLU A 155 -28.75 13.47 3.17
N ASP A 156 -27.61 13.11 2.56
CA ASP A 156 -26.45 12.54 3.28
C ASP A 156 -25.28 13.54 3.38
N PRO A 157 -25.15 14.29 4.50
CA PRO A 157 -24.06 15.25 4.70
C PRO A 157 -22.69 14.61 4.90
N SER A 158 -22.61 13.27 5.03
CA SER A 158 -21.32 12.57 5.11
C SER A 158 -20.60 12.54 3.77
N ILE A 159 -21.33 12.64 2.65
CA ILE A 159 -20.77 12.68 1.29
C ILE A 159 -20.25 14.10 1.02
N ARG A 160 -18.93 14.28 0.94
CA ARG A 160 -18.31 15.59 0.66
C ARG A 160 -17.76 15.70 -0.75
N GLU A 161 -17.71 14.58 -1.46
CA GLU A 161 -17.17 14.47 -2.81
C GLU A 161 -18.04 13.53 -3.64
N VAL A 162 -18.34 13.93 -4.88
CA VAL A 162 -19.02 13.07 -5.85
C VAL A 162 -18.06 12.76 -6.99
N ILE A 163 -17.93 11.47 -7.31
CA ILE A 163 -17.12 10.97 -8.41
C ILE A 163 -18.04 10.66 -9.58
N LEU A 164 -17.93 11.41 -10.68
CA LEU A 164 -18.60 11.09 -11.92
C LEU A 164 -17.84 9.98 -12.62
N SER A 165 -18.52 8.86 -12.89
CA SER A 165 -17.93 7.69 -13.55
C SER A 165 -19.03 6.87 -14.26
N GLY A 166 -18.78 5.60 -14.55
CA GLY A 166 -19.72 4.71 -15.23
C GLY A 166 -19.07 4.08 -16.45
N GLY A 167 -19.64 4.32 -17.63
CA GLY A 167 -18.89 4.22 -18.87
C GLY A 167 -17.83 5.33 -18.90
N ASP A 168 -18.17 6.48 -19.47
CA ASP A 168 -17.35 7.68 -19.38
C ASP A 168 -18.24 8.94 -19.27
N PRO A 169 -18.10 9.77 -18.22
CA PRO A 169 -18.91 10.97 -18.03
C PRO A 169 -18.79 11.98 -19.17
N LEU A 170 -17.62 12.05 -19.83
CA LEU A 170 -17.43 12.97 -20.96
C LEU A 170 -18.11 12.48 -22.25
N SER A 171 -18.68 11.27 -22.26
CA SER A 171 -19.61 10.84 -23.32
C SER A 171 -20.98 11.55 -23.26
N LEU A 172 -21.28 12.26 -22.16
CA LEU A 172 -22.47 13.12 -22.10
C LEU A 172 -22.32 14.30 -23.07
N SER A 173 -23.46 14.81 -23.56
CA SER A 173 -23.47 16.12 -24.22
C SER A 173 -23.08 17.21 -23.21
N ASP A 174 -22.50 18.31 -23.71
CA ASP A 174 -22.04 19.42 -22.86
C ASP A 174 -23.17 19.92 -21.95
N ASP A 175 -24.38 20.10 -22.48
CA ASP A 175 -25.52 20.56 -21.69
C ASP A 175 -25.89 19.61 -20.56
N ARG A 176 -25.79 18.29 -20.77
CA ARG A 176 -26.10 17.31 -19.73
C ARG A 176 -25.01 17.24 -18.67
N LEU A 177 -23.75 17.35 -19.07
CA LEU A 177 -22.63 17.35 -18.14
C LEU A 177 -22.62 18.63 -17.29
N VAL A 178 -22.81 19.79 -17.93
CA VAL A 178 -22.86 21.10 -17.26
C VAL A 178 -24.05 21.14 -16.30
N ALA A 179 -25.25 20.75 -16.73
CA ALA A 179 -26.42 20.70 -15.85
C ALA A 179 -26.21 19.80 -14.63
N LEU A 180 -25.50 18.68 -14.79
CA LEU A 180 -25.18 17.79 -13.66
C LEU A 180 -24.20 18.43 -12.68
N VAL A 181 -23.16 19.11 -13.18
CA VAL A 181 -22.18 19.82 -12.34
C VAL A 181 -22.83 21.01 -11.62
N GLU A 182 -23.71 21.75 -12.30
CA GLU A 182 -24.51 22.84 -11.73
C GLU A 182 -25.41 22.34 -10.60
N GLU A 183 -26.16 21.27 -10.85
CA GLU A 183 -27.07 20.68 -9.86
C GLU A 183 -26.31 20.18 -8.62
N LEU A 184 -25.19 19.47 -8.79
CA LEU A 184 -24.32 19.09 -7.69
C LEU A 184 -23.76 20.32 -6.95
N SER A 185 -23.46 21.39 -7.68
CA SER A 185 -22.97 22.64 -7.10
C SER A 185 -24.02 23.37 -6.26
N THR A 186 -25.31 23.04 -6.36
CA THR A 186 -26.35 23.54 -5.44
C THR A 186 -26.30 22.89 -4.05
N ILE A 187 -25.67 21.71 -3.90
CA ILE A 187 -25.68 20.94 -2.66
C ILE A 187 -24.61 21.46 -1.69
N ALA A 188 -25.04 22.15 -0.64
CA ALA A 188 -24.17 22.97 0.22
C ALA A 188 -22.99 22.23 0.86
N HIS A 189 -23.16 20.97 1.30
CA HIS A 189 -22.11 20.20 1.99
C HIS A 189 -21.07 19.56 1.05
N LEU A 190 -21.34 19.52 -0.26
CA LEU A 190 -20.35 19.06 -1.24
C LEU A 190 -19.19 20.06 -1.32
N ARG A 191 -17.98 19.52 -1.45
CA ARG A 191 -16.72 20.27 -1.48
C ARG A 191 -15.96 20.16 -2.79
N ARG A 192 -16.22 19.14 -3.60
CA ARG A 192 -15.58 18.92 -4.91
C ARG A 192 -16.32 17.87 -5.73
N ILE A 193 -16.07 17.90 -7.04
CA ILE A 193 -16.48 16.86 -7.97
C ILE A 193 -15.22 16.31 -8.64
N ARG A 194 -15.15 14.97 -8.77
CA ARG A 194 -14.06 14.31 -9.49
C ARG A 194 -14.61 13.56 -10.69
N ILE A 195 -14.06 13.81 -11.88
CA ILE A 195 -14.48 13.20 -13.13
C ILE A 195 -13.46 12.14 -13.52
N HIS A 196 -13.89 10.88 -13.66
CA HIS A 196 -13.04 9.80 -14.17
C HIS A 196 -13.33 9.64 -15.66
N SER A 197 -12.36 9.92 -16.51
CA SER A 197 -12.56 9.89 -17.96
C SER A 197 -11.31 9.45 -18.71
N ARG A 198 -11.48 8.62 -19.74
CA ARG A 198 -10.41 8.21 -20.64
C ARG A 198 -10.33 9.10 -21.89
N PHE A 199 -11.25 10.04 -22.10
CA PHE A 199 -11.22 10.96 -23.25
C PHE A 199 -9.90 11.73 -23.43
N PRO A 200 -9.20 12.22 -22.39
CA PRO A 200 -7.89 12.86 -22.59
C PRO A 200 -6.86 11.95 -23.28
N VAL A 201 -7.06 10.63 -23.19
CA VAL A 201 -6.20 9.59 -23.78
C VAL A 201 -6.68 9.21 -25.16
N VAL A 202 -7.99 8.97 -25.34
CA VAL A 202 -8.52 8.30 -26.55
C VAL A 202 -9.27 9.22 -27.50
N LEU A 203 -9.64 10.43 -27.08
CA LEU A 203 -10.26 11.43 -27.96
C LEU A 203 -10.07 12.84 -27.37
N PRO A 204 -8.83 13.37 -27.36
CA PRO A 204 -8.47 14.58 -26.61
C PRO A 204 -9.23 15.84 -27.08
N GLU A 205 -9.70 15.84 -28.33
CA GLU A 205 -10.52 16.90 -28.94
C GLU A 205 -11.91 17.07 -28.31
N ARG A 206 -12.41 16.07 -27.56
CA ARG A 206 -13.68 16.19 -26.82
C ARG A 206 -13.66 17.35 -25.82
N ILE A 207 -12.49 17.64 -25.27
CA ILE A 207 -12.28 18.68 -24.28
C ILE A 207 -11.76 19.90 -25.01
N ASP A 208 -12.62 20.89 -25.23
CA ASP A 208 -12.32 22.17 -25.85
C ASP A 208 -12.51 23.32 -24.84
N GLU A 209 -12.09 24.52 -25.24
CA GLU A 209 -12.19 25.73 -24.42
C GLU A 209 -13.64 26.03 -24.01
N SER A 210 -14.59 25.84 -24.92
CA SER A 210 -16.03 26.07 -24.69
C SER A 210 -16.58 25.19 -23.57
N LEU A 211 -16.26 23.89 -23.57
CA LEU A 211 -16.66 22.99 -22.51
C LEU A 211 -16.03 23.41 -21.18
N LEU A 212 -14.72 23.70 -21.18
CA LEU A 212 -13.98 24.03 -19.96
C LEU A 212 -14.54 25.29 -19.30
N GLU A 213 -14.79 26.35 -20.07
CA GLU A 213 -15.39 27.59 -19.57
C GLU A 213 -16.72 27.35 -18.84
N ARG A 214 -17.59 26.49 -19.41
CA ARG A 214 -18.88 26.15 -18.81
C ARG A 214 -18.76 25.31 -17.53
N LEU A 215 -17.71 24.50 -17.43
CA LEU A 215 -17.47 23.61 -16.29
C LEU A 215 -16.79 24.33 -15.12
N THR A 216 -15.86 25.26 -15.38
CA THR A 216 -15.05 25.89 -14.32
C THR A 216 -15.72 27.08 -13.64
N GLY A 217 -16.84 27.58 -14.17
CA GLY A 217 -17.60 28.69 -13.56
C GLY A 217 -18.42 28.33 -12.32
N GLN A 218 -18.29 27.10 -11.81
CA GLN A 218 -19.18 26.53 -10.80
C GLN A 218 -18.60 26.64 -9.38
N ARG A 219 -19.45 26.56 -8.34
CA ARG A 219 -19.02 26.64 -6.93
C ARG A 219 -18.04 25.53 -6.55
N LEU A 220 -18.27 24.31 -7.04
CA LEU A 220 -17.47 23.15 -6.68
C LEU A 220 -16.22 23.06 -7.56
N PRO A 221 -15.01 22.95 -6.97
CA PRO A 221 -13.81 22.68 -7.74
C PRO A 221 -13.89 21.30 -8.40
N LEU A 222 -13.41 21.23 -9.64
CA LEU A 222 -13.35 20.00 -10.42
C LEU A 222 -11.96 19.39 -10.35
N TRP A 223 -11.92 18.06 -10.30
CA TRP A 223 -10.71 17.24 -10.48
C TRP A 223 -10.95 16.28 -11.64
N LEU A 224 -9.93 15.98 -12.43
CA LEU A 224 -10.03 14.99 -13.49
C LEU A 224 -9.04 13.84 -13.24
N VAL A 225 -9.52 12.61 -13.34
CA VAL A 225 -8.70 11.39 -13.33
C VAL A 225 -8.70 10.81 -14.73
N THR A 226 -7.56 10.88 -15.41
CA THR A 226 -7.31 10.27 -16.71
C THR A 226 -6.80 8.82 -16.57
N HIS A 227 -6.72 8.07 -17.67
CA HIS A 227 -6.44 6.64 -17.68
C HIS A 227 -5.44 6.21 -18.78
N PHE A 228 -4.27 6.86 -18.78
CA PHE A 228 -3.08 6.44 -19.52
C PHE A 228 -2.47 5.17 -18.90
N ASN A 229 -2.05 4.23 -19.75
CA ASN A 229 -1.37 2.98 -19.41
C ASN A 229 -0.05 2.79 -20.13
N HIS A 230 0.22 3.50 -21.22
CA HIS A 230 1.45 3.32 -22.02
C HIS A 230 2.02 4.65 -22.51
N PRO A 231 3.36 4.85 -22.56
CA PRO A 231 3.97 6.11 -23.02
C PRO A 231 3.52 6.57 -24.42
N ARG A 232 3.27 5.64 -25.34
CA ARG A 232 2.72 5.93 -26.70
C ARG A 232 1.40 6.70 -26.68
N GLU A 233 0.65 6.62 -25.59
CA GLU A 233 -0.61 7.34 -25.43
C GLU A 233 -0.39 8.83 -25.08
N LEU A 234 0.82 9.23 -24.64
CA LEU A 234 1.21 10.62 -24.37
C LEU A 234 1.56 11.37 -25.67
N THR A 235 0.61 11.40 -26.60
CA THR A 235 0.72 12.13 -27.87
C THR A 235 0.72 13.65 -27.66
N GLU A 236 1.06 14.42 -28.68
CA GLU A 236 0.97 15.88 -28.64
C GLU A 236 -0.47 16.37 -28.34
N GLN A 237 -1.49 15.73 -28.93
CA GLN A 237 -2.89 16.10 -28.72
C GLN A 237 -3.35 15.78 -27.30
N ALA A 238 -2.94 14.63 -26.75
CA ALA A 238 -3.23 14.25 -25.37
C ALA A 238 -2.53 15.19 -24.37
N ARG A 239 -1.27 15.52 -24.62
CA ARG A 239 -0.49 16.50 -23.84
C ARG A 239 -1.15 17.87 -23.85
N ALA A 240 -1.56 18.37 -25.02
CA ALA A 240 -2.26 19.65 -25.16
C ALA A 240 -3.62 19.65 -24.43
N CYS A 241 -4.34 18.53 -24.44
CA CYS A 241 -5.58 18.36 -23.66
C CYS A 241 -5.33 18.45 -22.16
N CYS A 242 -4.35 17.73 -21.61
CA CYS A 242 -3.97 17.82 -20.21
C CYS A 242 -3.53 19.24 -19.81
N GLN A 243 -2.75 19.91 -20.64
CA GLN A 243 -2.34 21.30 -20.39
C GLN A 243 -3.53 22.26 -20.38
N ARG A 244 -4.52 22.09 -21.27
CA ARG A 244 -5.74 22.91 -21.26
C ARG A 244 -6.55 22.72 -19.98
N LEU A 245 -6.72 21.49 -19.51
CA LEU A 245 -7.34 21.19 -18.22
C LEU A 245 -6.63 21.90 -17.06
N LEU A 246 -5.31 21.80 -17.00
CA LEU A 246 -4.50 22.42 -15.95
C LEU A 246 -4.57 23.95 -16.00
N ARG A 247 -4.51 24.56 -17.18
CA ARG A 247 -4.68 26.03 -17.36
C ARG A 247 -6.06 26.51 -16.96
N ALA A 248 -7.09 25.69 -17.15
CA ALA A 248 -8.45 25.95 -16.68
C ALA A 248 -8.59 25.79 -15.14
N GLY A 249 -7.51 25.45 -14.43
CA GLY A 249 -7.51 25.28 -12.98
C GLY A 249 -8.05 23.94 -12.50
N ILE A 250 -8.16 22.93 -13.39
CA ILE A 250 -8.60 21.57 -13.05
C ILE A 250 -7.36 20.72 -12.78
N PRO A 251 -7.09 20.30 -11.54
CA PRO A 251 -6.01 19.36 -11.27
C PRO A 251 -6.26 18.03 -11.97
N VAL A 252 -5.20 17.48 -12.57
CA VAL A 252 -5.27 16.23 -13.34
C VAL A 252 -4.45 15.16 -12.63
N LEU A 253 -5.10 14.02 -12.40
CA LEU A 253 -4.53 12.80 -11.85
C LEU A 253 -4.57 11.71 -12.92
N ASN A 254 -3.67 10.74 -12.87
CA ASN A 254 -3.73 9.57 -13.73
C ASN A 254 -3.83 8.28 -12.92
N GLN A 255 -4.78 7.42 -13.26
CA GLN A 255 -4.81 6.04 -12.79
C GLN A 255 -4.41 5.12 -13.94
N SER A 256 -3.45 4.23 -13.72
CA SER A 256 -3.07 3.16 -14.65
C SER A 256 -3.48 1.81 -14.08
N VAL A 257 -3.59 0.80 -14.93
CA VAL A 257 -3.69 -0.62 -14.53
C VAL A 257 -2.41 -1.31 -14.99
N LEU A 258 -1.84 -2.15 -14.14
CA LEU A 258 -0.72 -3.01 -14.49
C LEU A 258 -1.26 -4.18 -15.33
N LEU A 259 -0.83 -4.25 -16.58
CA LEU A 259 -1.38 -5.11 -17.62
C LEU A 259 -0.24 -5.86 -18.33
N ALA A 260 -0.31 -7.20 -18.28
CA ALA A 260 0.64 -8.08 -18.96
C ALA A 260 0.63 -7.84 -20.48
N GLY A 261 1.80 -7.69 -21.09
CA GLY A 261 1.97 -7.40 -22.51
C GLY A 261 1.56 -5.98 -22.92
N VAL A 262 1.37 -5.06 -21.96
CA VAL A 262 1.08 -3.65 -22.23
C VAL A 262 2.08 -2.77 -21.50
N ASN A 263 2.16 -2.86 -20.17
CA ASN A 263 2.98 -1.99 -19.34
C ASN A 263 3.62 -2.73 -18.15
N ASP A 264 3.78 -4.04 -18.27
CA ASP A 264 4.45 -4.91 -17.30
C ASP A 264 5.99 -4.83 -17.38
N ASP A 265 6.50 -3.62 -17.62
CA ASP A 265 7.92 -3.29 -17.72
C ASP A 265 8.20 -2.04 -16.85
N PRO A 266 9.15 -2.10 -15.91
CA PRO A 266 9.48 -0.97 -15.05
C PRO A 266 10.03 0.24 -15.81
N GLU A 267 10.72 0.07 -16.93
CA GLU A 267 11.27 1.15 -17.73
C GLU A 267 10.15 1.88 -18.47
N LEU A 268 9.19 1.15 -19.07
CA LEU A 268 8.02 1.74 -19.71
C LEU A 268 7.12 2.48 -18.73
N LEU A 269 6.90 1.92 -17.53
CA LEU A 269 6.12 2.59 -16.50
C LEU A 269 6.84 3.83 -15.96
N ALA A 270 8.16 3.78 -15.82
CA ALA A 270 8.94 4.95 -15.44
C ALA A 270 8.84 6.06 -16.48
N GLU A 271 8.98 5.73 -17.77
CA GLU A 271 8.79 6.68 -18.88
C GLU A 271 7.39 7.31 -18.86
N LEU A 272 6.35 6.50 -18.68
CA LEU A 272 4.98 6.99 -18.59
C LEU A 272 4.81 7.96 -17.42
N PHE A 273 5.29 7.60 -16.23
CA PHE A 273 5.09 8.38 -15.02
C PHE A 273 5.89 9.68 -15.02
N GLU A 274 7.15 9.67 -15.47
CA GLU A 274 7.91 10.91 -15.67
C GLU A 274 7.24 11.79 -16.74
N GLY A 275 6.82 11.20 -17.86
CA GLY A 275 6.11 11.92 -18.92
C GLY A 275 4.79 12.55 -18.47
N LEU A 276 4.08 11.97 -17.50
CA LEU A 276 2.91 12.56 -16.87
C LEU A 276 3.28 13.72 -15.93
N VAL A 277 4.32 13.55 -15.10
CA VAL A 277 4.79 14.59 -14.18
C VAL A 277 5.28 15.82 -14.93
N ASP A 278 5.99 15.64 -16.05
CA ASP A 278 6.44 16.74 -16.92
C ASP A 278 5.28 17.58 -17.47
N LEU A 279 4.09 17.01 -17.57
CA LEU A 279 2.86 17.71 -17.97
C LEU A 279 2.13 18.37 -16.80
N GLY A 280 2.57 18.16 -15.56
CA GLY A 280 1.83 18.54 -14.35
C GLY A 280 0.68 17.59 -14.00
N VAL A 281 0.62 16.39 -14.61
CA VAL A 281 -0.35 15.34 -14.28
C VAL A 281 0.26 14.45 -13.19
N LYS A 282 -0.44 14.24 -12.07
CA LYS A 282 0.06 13.39 -10.98
C LYS A 282 -0.26 11.90 -11.26
N PRO A 283 0.73 11.01 -11.38
CA PRO A 283 0.51 9.57 -11.26
C PRO A 283 -0.13 9.27 -9.90
N TYR A 284 -1.39 8.85 -9.91
CA TYR A 284 -2.22 8.73 -8.72
C TYR A 284 -2.29 7.30 -8.24
N TYR A 285 -2.76 6.38 -9.09
CA TYR A 285 -2.81 4.96 -8.79
C TYR A 285 -2.18 4.15 -9.90
N LEU A 286 -1.41 3.13 -9.51
CA LEU A 286 -1.20 1.94 -10.33
C LEU A 286 -2.08 0.85 -9.72
N HIS A 287 -3.06 0.38 -10.48
CA HIS A 287 -3.95 -0.69 -10.06
C HIS A 287 -3.35 -2.04 -10.43
N GLN A 288 -3.26 -2.95 -9.47
CA GLN A 288 -3.24 -4.36 -9.79
C GLN A 288 -4.56 -4.71 -10.48
N LEU A 289 -4.50 -5.55 -11.51
CA LEU A 289 -5.69 -5.96 -12.26
C LEU A 289 -6.82 -6.44 -11.34
N ASP A 290 -8.01 -5.87 -11.54
CA ASP A 290 -9.24 -6.35 -10.91
C ASP A 290 -9.65 -7.66 -11.60
N ARG A 291 -9.81 -8.73 -10.82
CA ARG A 291 -10.04 -10.10 -11.33
C ARG A 291 -11.47 -10.29 -11.83
N VAL A 292 -11.84 -9.62 -12.92
CA VAL A 292 -13.14 -9.82 -13.58
C VAL A 292 -13.07 -10.88 -14.67
N GLU A 293 -14.19 -11.53 -14.98
CA GLU A 293 -14.24 -12.52 -16.06
C GLU A 293 -13.72 -11.96 -17.41
N GLY A 294 -12.98 -12.79 -18.13
CA GLY A 294 -12.45 -12.47 -19.46
C GLY A 294 -11.22 -11.55 -19.46
N VAL A 295 -10.58 -11.25 -18.32
CA VAL A 295 -9.36 -10.40 -18.30
C VAL A 295 -8.11 -11.10 -17.77
N ALA A 296 -8.19 -12.40 -17.44
CA ALA A 296 -7.10 -13.12 -16.77
C ALA A 296 -5.75 -13.07 -17.49
N HIS A 297 -5.76 -13.02 -18.82
CA HIS A 297 -4.55 -12.91 -19.64
C HIS A 297 -3.78 -11.59 -19.49
N PHE A 298 -4.38 -10.56 -18.86
CA PHE A 298 -3.69 -9.33 -18.48
C PHE A 298 -3.04 -9.39 -17.09
N GLU A 299 -3.24 -10.45 -16.30
CA GLU A 299 -2.74 -10.47 -14.92
C GLU A 299 -1.22 -10.60 -14.88
N VAL A 300 -0.56 -9.59 -14.33
CA VAL A 300 0.81 -9.73 -13.84
C VAL A 300 0.77 -10.39 -12.47
N PRO A 301 1.45 -11.54 -12.25
CA PRO A 301 1.47 -12.21 -10.95
C PRO A 301 1.89 -11.27 -9.83
N GLU A 302 1.23 -11.34 -8.67
CA GLU A 302 1.44 -10.36 -7.59
C GLU A 302 2.90 -10.24 -7.12
N ALA A 303 3.64 -11.36 -7.09
CA ALA A 303 5.05 -11.35 -6.74
C ALA A 303 5.87 -10.53 -7.75
N SER A 304 5.64 -10.75 -9.05
CA SER A 304 6.27 -9.99 -10.14
C SER A 304 5.84 -8.52 -10.12
N ALA A 305 4.56 -8.25 -9.88
CA ALA A 305 4.04 -6.88 -9.79
C ALA A 305 4.66 -6.10 -8.62
N ARG A 306 4.83 -6.74 -7.45
CA ARG A 306 5.53 -6.16 -6.29
C ARG A 306 6.99 -5.90 -6.57
N ALA A 307 7.69 -6.84 -7.21
CA ALA A 307 9.09 -6.68 -7.60
C ALA A 307 9.27 -5.54 -8.61
N LEU A 308 8.42 -5.48 -9.64
CA LEU A 308 8.38 -4.39 -10.62
C LEU A 308 8.20 -3.04 -9.92
N PHE A 309 7.19 -2.94 -9.04
CA PHE A 309 6.91 -1.69 -8.34
C PHE A 309 8.02 -1.30 -7.36
N ALA A 310 8.72 -2.27 -6.74
CA ALA A 310 9.90 -1.99 -5.95
C ALA A 310 11.04 -1.40 -6.80
N GLY A 311 11.21 -1.87 -8.04
CA GLY A 311 12.12 -1.29 -9.02
C GLY A 311 11.75 0.15 -9.38
N LEU A 312 10.47 0.45 -9.60
CA LEU A 312 10.02 1.83 -9.84
C LEU A 312 10.32 2.76 -8.67
N ARG A 313 10.22 2.25 -7.42
CA ARG A 313 10.48 3.04 -6.22
C ARG A 313 11.96 3.42 -6.06
N SER A 314 12.89 2.65 -6.61
CA SER A 314 14.32 2.98 -6.54
C SER A 314 14.75 3.99 -7.60
N THR A 315 13.98 4.15 -8.67
CA THR A 315 14.31 5.02 -9.81
C THR A 315 13.51 6.33 -9.83
N LEU A 316 12.22 6.28 -9.49
CA LEU A 316 11.33 7.42 -9.62
C LEU A 316 11.36 8.35 -8.40
N SER A 317 11.16 9.64 -8.67
CA SER A 317 10.88 10.62 -7.63
C SER A 317 9.53 10.35 -6.94
N GLY A 318 9.37 10.80 -5.69
CA GLY A 318 8.11 10.62 -4.95
C GLY A 318 6.88 11.29 -5.60
N ILE A 319 7.09 12.30 -6.45
CA ILE A 319 6.02 12.93 -7.23
C ILE A 319 5.63 12.10 -8.46
N ALA A 320 6.55 11.33 -9.04
CA ALA A 320 6.28 10.42 -10.15
C ALA A 320 5.77 9.05 -9.68
N LEU A 321 6.07 8.64 -8.45
CA LEU A 321 5.60 7.36 -7.93
C LEU A 321 4.09 7.40 -7.57
N PRO A 322 3.23 6.56 -8.19
CA PRO A 322 1.82 6.45 -7.80
C PRO A 322 1.65 5.55 -6.57
N ALA A 323 0.46 5.50 -5.99
CA ALA A 323 0.15 4.46 -5.02
C ALA A 323 -0.18 3.13 -5.75
N PHE A 324 0.52 2.04 -5.42
CA PHE A 324 0.20 0.70 -5.94
C PHE A 324 -0.92 0.06 -5.11
N VAL A 325 -2.06 -0.23 -5.75
CA VAL A 325 -3.29 -0.60 -5.03
C VAL A 325 -4.07 -1.72 -5.73
N ARG A 326 -4.93 -2.41 -4.97
CA ARG A 326 -6.01 -3.26 -5.47
C ARG A 326 -7.33 -2.84 -4.82
N ASP A 327 -8.41 -2.82 -5.59
CA ASP A 327 -9.75 -2.64 -5.02
C ASP A 327 -10.28 -4.00 -4.56
N LEU A 328 -10.55 -4.13 -3.27
CA LEU A 328 -11.04 -5.38 -2.68
C LEU A 328 -12.42 -5.13 -2.06
N PRO A 329 -13.44 -5.95 -2.41
CA PRO A 329 -14.78 -5.82 -1.84
C PRO A 329 -14.75 -5.82 -0.31
N GLY A 330 -15.62 -5.02 0.30
CA GLY A 330 -15.76 -4.92 1.76
C GLY A 330 -14.63 -4.20 2.50
N ARG A 331 -13.57 -3.73 1.81
CA ARG A 331 -12.53 -2.90 2.44
C ARG A 331 -12.97 -1.44 2.53
N ALA A 332 -12.52 -0.73 3.57
CA ALA A 332 -12.85 0.69 3.79
C ALA A 332 -12.13 1.66 2.83
N SER A 333 -11.15 1.17 2.07
CA SER A 333 -10.42 1.92 1.04
C SER A 333 -9.75 0.96 0.05
N LYS A 334 -9.20 1.49 -1.05
CA LYS A 334 -8.34 0.70 -1.94
C LYS A 334 -7.14 0.18 -1.14
N THR A 335 -6.85 -1.10 -1.27
CA THR A 335 -5.83 -1.78 -0.46
C THR A 335 -4.46 -1.55 -1.08
N PRO A 336 -3.49 -0.95 -0.37
CA PRO A 336 -2.12 -0.86 -0.85
C PRO A 336 -1.52 -2.24 -1.08
N MET A 337 -0.90 -2.43 -2.24
CA MET A 337 -0.28 -3.68 -2.65
C MET A 337 1.20 -3.76 -2.25
N LEU A 338 1.75 -2.71 -1.65
CA LEU A 338 3.01 -2.79 -0.91
C LEU A 338 2.69 -2.89 0.58
N ALA A 339 3.32 -3.85 1.26
CA ALA A 339 3.38 -3.81 2.70
C ALA A 339 4.14 -2.54 3.10
N LEU A 340 3.49 -1.67 3.88
CA LEU A 340 4.21 -0.66 4.63
C LEU A 340 5.00 -1.42 5.67
N LEU A 341 6.27 -1.74 5.37
CA LEU A 341 7.20 -2.26 6.36
C LEU A 341 7.53 -1.08 7.29
N VAL A 342 6.61 -0.77 8.20
CA VAL A 342 6.92 0.08 9.33
C VAL A 342 7.78 -0.78 10.25
N LEU A 343 9.10 -0.73 10.02
CA LEU A 343 10.03 -0.87 11.12
C LEU A 343 9.67 0.26 12.10
N LEU A 344 8.89 -0.05 13.14
CA LEU A 344 8.74 0.83 14.29
C LEU A 344 10.06 0.85 15.08
N SER A 345 11.16 1.24 14.44
CA SER A 345 12.30 1.82 15.13
C SER A 345 11.90 3.26 15.48
N GLY A 346 11.60 3.47 16.76
CA GLY A 346 10.92 4.65 17.29
C GLY A 346 11.39 6.00 16.72
N LEU A 347 10.48 6.65 15.99
CA LEU A 347 10.42 8.10 15.90
C LEU A 347 9.26 8.55 16.78
N ALA A 348 9.60 9.09 17.94
CA ALA A 348 8.76 10.10 18.58
C ALA A 348 8.50 11.17 17.52
N LEU A 349 7.25 11.26 17.08
CA LEU A 349 6.77 12.29 16.18
C LEU A 349 7.19 13.66 16.74
N PHE A 350 7.81 14.45 15.88
CA PHE A 350 7.93 15.89 16.05
C PHE A 350 6.55 16.46 16.38
N GLY A 351 6.33 16.80 17.64
CA GLY A 351 5.28 17.73 18.02
C GLY A 351 5.70 19.12 17.54
N CYS A 352 5.25 19.52 16.36
CA CYS A 352 5.10 20.95 16.06
C CYS A 352 4.00 21.47 16.99
N SER A 353 4.38 21.93 18.18
CA SER A 353 3.50 22.77 18.98
C SER A 353 3.37 24.10 18.25
N SER A 354 2.17 24.39 17.75
CA SER A 354 1.76 25.75 17.45
C SER A 354 1.59 26.50 18.78
N SER A 355 2.66 27.05 19.30
CA SER A 355 2.61 28.12 20.30
C SER A 355 2.70 29.46 19.57
N SER A 356 1.65 30.26 19.68
CA SER A 356 1.68 31.70 19.39
C SER A 356 2.86 32.36 20.09
N PRO A 357 3.47 33.42 19.52
CA PRO A 357 4.63 34.05 20.12
C PRO A 357 4.21 34.85 21.35
N ALA A 358 4.58 34.37 22.53
CA ALA A 358 4.65 35.21 23.71
C ALA A 358 6.03 35.90 23.71
N ILE A 359 5.95 37.21 23.79
CA ILE A 359 6.99 38.23 23.80
C ILE A 359 8.17 37.86 24.71
N ASP A 360 9.36 38.03 24.15
CA ASP A 360 10.67 38.11 24.81
C ASP A 360 10.66 39.13 25.95
N GLN A 361 10.89 38.67 27.19
CA GLN A 361 11.53 39.48 28.22
C GLN A 361 12.43 38.64 29.13
N THR A 362 13.73 38.98 29.05
CA THR A 362 14.73 39.01 30.12
C THR A 362 15.49 37.73 30.48
N ARG A 363 16.77 37.75 30.05
CA ARG A 363 17.94 37.16 30.72
C ARG A 363 17.93 37.40 32.24
N GLN A 364 18.35 36.41 33.02
CA GLN A 364 19.55 36.47 33.89
C GLN A 364 19.84 35.10 34.59
N PRO A 365 21.06 34.89 35.12
CA PRO A 365 21.74 33.59 35.14
C PRO A 365 21.60 32.77 36.44
N THR A 366 22.07 31.52 36.33
CA THR A 366 22.31 30.50 37.36
C THR A 366 23.01 31.00 38.64
N PRO A 367 22.85 30.22 39.73
CA PRO A 367 24.03 29.84 40.50
C PRO A 367 24.15 28.32 40.72
N GLU A 368 25.40 27.91 40.78
CA GLU A 368 25.95 26.60 41.11
C GLU A 368 25.58 26.18 42.55
N SER A 369 25.60 24.87 42.83
CA SER A 369 26.45 24.30 43.90
C SER A 369 26.17 22.80 44.12
N GLU A 370 27.29 22.07 44.26
CA GLU A 370 27.57 20.99 45.23
C GLU A 370 26.76 19.69 45.18
N ALA A 371 27.35 18.54 44.80
CA ALA A 371 28.41 17.75 45.47
C ALA A 371 27.87 16.75 46.50
N GLY A 372 28.23 15.48 46.29
CA GLY A 372 28.51 14.55 47.38
C GLY A 372 27.49 13.43 47.61
N GLY A 373 28.01 12.21 47.72
CA GLY A 373 27.39 11.20 48.57
C GLY A 373 27.11 9.86 47.92
N ALA A 374 28.16 9.06 47.73
CA ALA A 374 28.04 7.61 47.55
C ALA A 374 27.33 6.96 48.75
N LYS A 375 26.56 5.89 48.51
CA LYS A 375 26.50 4.73 49.41
C LYS A 375 26.02 3.49 48.68
N SER A 376 26.91 2.51 48.69
CA SER A 376 26.71 1.09 48.45
C SER A 376 25.72 0.50 49.45
N GLY A 377 24.84 -0.37 48.97
CA GLY A 377 23.98 -1.23 49.78
C GLY A 377 23.59 -2.45 48.95
N THR A 378 24.36 -3.51 49.12
CA THR A 378 24.03 -4.88 48.73
C THR A 378 22.96 -5.41 49.67
N GLU A 379 21.78 -5.79 49.17
CA GLU A 379 20.90 -6.72 49.88
C GLU A 379 20.28 -7.76 48.92
N SER A 380 20.59 -8.99 49.29
CA SER A 380 19.98 -10.30 49.01
C SER A 380 18.73 -10.41 48.15
N VAL A 381 18.84 -11.32 47.18
CA VAL A 381 17.75 -12.05 46.52
C VAL A 381 16.90 -12.79 47.56
N ALA A 382 15.67 -12.33 47.77
CA ALA A 382 14.63 -13.12 48.39
C ALA A 382 13.81 -13.81 47.28
N SER A 383 13.76 -15.14 47.34
CA SER A 383 12.88 -15.99 46.54
C SER A 383 11.42 -15.59 46.76
N VAL A 384 10.72 -15.19 45.70
CA VAL A 384 9.25 -15.07 45.74
C VAL A 384 8.67 -16.14 44.83
N ALA A 385 7.82 -16.96 45.45
CA ALA A 385 7.14 -18.11 44.91
C ALA A 385 6.27 -17.79 43.70
N SER A 386 6.08 -18.81 42.86
CA SER A 386 5.07 -18.85 41.80
C SER A 386 3.67 -18.62 42.38
N GLU A 387 3.08 -17.45 42.14
CA GLU A 387 1.66 -17.24 42.39
C GLU A 387 0.85 -17.75 41.19
N SER A 388 0.16 -18.87 41.40
CA SER A 388 -0.94 -19.31 40.56
C SER A 388 -2.14 -18.38 40.80
N VAL A 389 -2.48 -17.54 39.83
CA VAL A 389 -3.67 -16.69 39.90
C VAL A 389 -4.86 -17.44 39.30
N SER A 390 -5.88 -17.69 40.12
CA SER A 390 -7.17 -18.26 39.74
C SER A 390 -8.00 -17.26 38.90
N PRO A 391 -8.94 -17.72 38.04
CA PRO A 391 -9.61 -16.89 37.06
C PRO A 391 -10.72 -16.05 37.71
N ALA A 392 -10.37 -14.89 38.25
CA ALA A 392 -11.32 -13.90 38.73
C ALA A 392 -11.54 -12.83 37.66
N ALA A 393 -12.78 -12.79 37.14
CA ALA A 393 -13.42 -11.71 36.39
C ALA A 393 -12.50 -10.87 35.48
N ALA A 394 -12.51 -11.19 34.18
CA ALA A 394 -11.99 -10.33 33.13
C ALA A 394 -12.68 -8.96 33.18
N SER A 395 -12.09 -8.07 33.96
CA SER A 395 -12.47 -6.66 34.06
C SER A 395 -12.27 -6.02 32.69
N MET A 396 -13.37 -5.64 32.04
CA MET A 396 -13.40 -4.82 30.83
C MET A 396 -12.93 -3.39 31.13
N VAL A 397 -11.69 -3.22 31.61
CA VAL A 397 -11.04 -1.91 31.56
C VAL A 397 -10.72 -1.64 30.09
N PRO A 398 -11.29 -0.60 29.47
CA PRO A 398 -10.97 -0.24 28.09
C PRO A 398 -9.47 0.03 28.00
N MET A 399 -8.78 -0.56 27.01
CA MET A 399 -7.43 -0.09 26.66
C MET A 399 -7.61 1.30 26.05
N SER A 400 -7.32 2.34 26.83
CA SER A 400 -7.47 3.73 26.40
C SER A 400 -6.57 4.09 25.21
N SER A 401 -5.52 3.29 24.95
CA SER A 401 -4.63 3.43 23.80
C SER A 401 -3.92 2.11 23.48
N VAL A 402 -4.49 1.28 22.60
CA VAL A 402 -3.73 0.16 22.02
C VAL A 402 -2.66 0.77 21.12
N ASP A 403 -1.38 0.54 21.43
CA ASP A 403 -0.27 1.08 20.64
C ASP A 403 0.29 0.08 19.63
N ARG A 404 0.12 -1.23 19.89
CA ARG A 404 0.61 -2.31 19.01
C ARG A 404 -0.34 -3.51 19.03
N VAL A 405 -0.42 -4.23 17.90
CA VAL A 405 -1.19 -5.48 17.75
C VAL A 405 -0.39 -6.48 16.93
N LEU A 406 -0.50 -7.77 17.27
CA LEU A 406 0.12 -8.90 16.59
C LEU A 406 -0.90 -10.05 16.45
N SER A 407 -0.80 -10.82 15.36
CA SER A 407 -1.50 -12.10 15.17
C SER A 407 -0.55 -13.22 15.56
N VAL A 408 -1.00 -14.19 16.35
CA VAL A 408 -0.14 -15.27 16.88
C VAL A 408 -0.91 -16.58 17.02
N ASP A 409 -0.29 -17.70 16.67
CA ASP A 409 -0.85 -19.05 16.81
C ASP A 409 -0.25 -19.80 18.02
N VAL A 410 -0.41 -19.23 19.22
CA VAL A 410 0.17 -19.82 20.46
C VAL A 410 -0.36 -21.21 20.80
N ARG A 411 -1.48 -21.64 20.21
CA ARG A 411 -2.07 -22.97 20.45
C ARG A 411 -1.78 -23.96 19.31
N GLY A 412 -1.21 -23.48 18.21
CA GLY A 412 -0.99 -24.24 16.99
C GLY A 412 -2.30 -24.60 16.26
N GLY A 413 -2.14 -25.24 15.10
CA GLY A 413 -3.27 -25.73 14.31
C GLY A 413 -3.97 -24.66 13.46
N GLY A 414 -3.36 -23.47 13.30
CA GLY A 414 -3.81 -22.40 12.41
C GLY A 414 -4.88 -21.49 13.02
N ALA A 415 -5.12 -21.57 14.33
CA ALA A 415 -6.19 -20.84 15.02
C ALA A 415 -5.65 -19.55 15.66
N PHE A 416 -5.31 -18.56 14.82
CA PHE A 416 -4.69 -17.31 15.25
C PHE A 416 -5.50 -16.51 16.28
N GLU A 417 -4.76 -15.98 17.26
CA GLU A 417 -5.22 -15.08 18.32
C GLU A 417 -4.68 -13.65 18.12
N VAL A 418 -5.37 -12.68 18.73
CA VAL A 418 -4.96 -11.27 18.76
C VAL A 418 -4.19 -11.01 20.05
N LEU A 419 -2.93 -10.62 19.92
CA LEU A 419 -2.12 -10.03 20.99
C LEU A 419 -2.11 -8.51 20.85
N ALA A 420 -2.52 -7.78 21.88
CA ALA A 420 -2.51 -6.33 21.92
C ALA A 420 -1.61 -5.81 23.05
N ALA A 421 -0.88 -4.72 22.80
CA ALA A 421 -0.13 -4.00 23.82
C ALA A 421 -0.66 -2.58 24.06
N SER A 422 -0.58 -2.16 25.32
CA SER A 422 -0.72 -0.76 25.73
C SER A 422 0.29 -0.44 26.82
N GLY A 423 1.33 0.31 26.47
CA GLY A 423 2.43 0.62 27.37
C GLY A 423 3.13 -0.65 27.85
N ALA A 424 2.92 -1.02 29.12
CA ALA A 424 3.51 -2.21 29.76
C ALA A 424 2.58 -3.44 29.78
N GLU A 425 1.33 -3.29 29.36
CA GLU A 425 0.33 -4.37 29.37
C GLU A 425 0.28 -5.10 28.03
N LEU A 426 0.22 -6.43 28.10
CA LEU A 426 -0.14 -7.33 27.02
C LEU A 426 -1.52 -7.93 27.30
N ARG A 427 -2.32 -8.14 26.25
CA ARG A 427 -3.58 -8.88 26.32
C ARG A 427 -3.71 -9.80 25.11
N LEU A 428 -4.10 -11.04 25.35
CA LEU A 428 -4.24 -12.07 24.32
C LEU A 428 -5.67 -12.64 24.34
N GLY A 429 -6.26 -12.84 23.17
CA GLY A 429 -7.54 -13.51 23.03
C GLY A 429 -7.84 -13.92 21.59
N PRO A 430 -8.89 -14.72 21.37
CA PRO A 430 -9.24 -15.19 20.04
C PRO A 430 -9.57 -14.04 19.09
N TRP A 431 -9.27 -14.26 17.80
CA TRP A 431 -9.76 -13.38 16.75
C TRP A 431 -11.29 -13.34 16.75
N PRO A 432 -11.93 -12.17 16.70
CA PRO A 432 -13.38 -12.09 16.73
C PRO A 432 -13.96 -12.60 15.40
N ALA A 433 -14.97 -13.48 15.49
CA ALA A 433 -15.63 -14.08 14.31
C ALA A 433 -16.43 -13.09 13.46
N ALA A 434 -16.69 -11.89 13.98
CA ALA A 434 -17.34 -10.78 13.29
C ALA A 434 -16.65 -9.47 13.71
N ALA A 435 -16.84 -8.40 12.94
CA ALA A 435 -16.29 -7.08 13.27
C ALA A 435 -16.71 -6.65 14.70
N GLY A 436 -15.75 -6.49 15.60
CA GLY A 436 -16.00 -6.21 17.01
C GLY A 436 -14.72 -6.19 17.85
N GLN A 437 -14.84 -5.88 19.14
CA GLN A 437 -13.71 -5.90 20.06
C GLN A 437 -13.34 -7.36 20.42
N PRO A 438 -12.05 -7.74 20.36
CA PRO A 438 -11.61 -9.06 20.79
C PRO A 438 -11.89 -9.24 22.28
N ARG A 439 -12.33 -10.44 22.66
CA ARG A 439 -12.47 -10.83 24.07
C ARG A 439 -11.15 -11.38 24.55
N PHE A 440 -10.36 -10.55 25.21
CA PHE A 440 -9.10 -10.98 25.81
C PHE A 440 -9.35 -11.96 26.96
N ARG A 441 -8.62 -13.07 26.95
CA ARG A 441 -8.70 -14.16 27.94
C ARG A 441 -7.46 -14.24 28.82
N TRP A 442 -6.38 -13.60 28.39
CA TRP A 442 -5.10 -13.56 29.10
C TRP A 442 -4.54 -12.15 29.07
N SER A 443 -3.79 -11.79 30.11
CA SER A 443 -3.08 -10.52 30.19
C SER A 443 -1.79 -10.65 31.00
N TYR A 444 -0.82 -9.81 30.70
CA TYR A 444 0.44 -9.72 31.44
C TYR A 444 0.90 -8.27 31.53
N ARG A 445 1.55 -7.90 32.63
CA ARG A 445 2.18 -6.59 32.79
C ARG A 445 3.67 -6.77 33.07
N GLY A 446 4.52 -6.27 32.18
CA GLY A 446 5.97 -6.29 32.36
C GLY A 446 6.49 -5.12 33.22
N GLN A 447 7.78 -5.13 33.54
CA GLN A 447 8.43 -4.09 34.36
C GLN A 447 8.59 -2.72 33.66
N GLY A 448 8.36 -2.65 32.36
CA GLY A 448 8.51 -1.46 31.53
C GLY A 448 7.59 -1.49 30.33
N MET A 449 7.71 -0.49 29.45
CA MET A 449 6.92 -0.47 28.21
C MET A 449 7.40 -1.56 27.27
N VAL A 450 6.49 -2.12 26.48
CA VAL A 450 6.82 -3.04 25.39
C VAL A 450 7.70 -2.30 24.38
N GLN A 451 8.94 -2.75 24.22
CA GLN A 451 9.91 -2.13 23.32
C GLN A 451 9.96 -2.85 21.97
N THR A 452 9.99 -4.18 21.98
CA THR A 452 9.87 -5.05 20.79
C THR A 452 9.33 -6.43 21.22
N TRP A 453 8.80 -7.18 20.26
CA TRP A 453 8.31 -8.54 20.47
C TRP A 453 8.64 -9.43 19.27
N LEU A 454 8.51 -10.74 19.45
CA LEU A 454 8.65 -11.79 18.44
C LEU A 454 7.59 -12.85 18.72
N ALA A 455 6.95 -13.39 17.69
CA ALA A 455 6.08 -14.55 17.80
C ALA A 455 6.40 -15.51 16.64
N GLU A 456 6.99 -16.65 16.95
CA GLU A 456 7.44 -17.68 16.01
C GLU A 456 7.49 -19.03 16.73
N ASP A 457 7.41 -20.12 15.98
CA ASP A 457 7.65 -21.48 16.48
C ASP A 457 9.17 -21.71 16.67
N LEU A 458 9.65 -21.52 17.91
CA LEU A 458 11.08 -21.53 18.22
C LEU A 458 11.58 -22.93 18.60
N ASP A 459 10.73 -23.86 19.05
CA ASP A 459 11.09 -25.27 19.29
C ASP A 459 10.66 -26.24 18.20
N GLY A 460 9.87 -25.78 17.23
CA GLY A 460 9.37 -26.61 16.14
C GLY A 460 8.20 -27.49 16.55
N ASP A 461 7.48 -27.18 17.64
CA ASP A 461 6.31 -27.95 18.09
C ASP A 461 5.00 -27.58 17.36
N GLY A 462 5.06 -26.58 16.47
CA GLY A 462 3.95 -26.08 15.68
C GLY A 462 3.09 -25.03 16.39
N LYS A 463 3.56 -24.47 17.52
CA LYS A 463 2.94 -23.36 18.23
C LYS A 463 3.89 -22.18 18.30
N ASP A 464 3.33 -20.98 18.26
CA ASP A 464 4.17 -19.79 18.38
C ASP A 464 4.57 -19.51 19.84
N GLU A 465 5.87 -19.39 20.10
CA GLU A 465 6.41 -18.77 21.30
C GLU A 465 6.38 -17.25 21.16
N LEU A 466 5.82 -16.57 22.16
CA LEU A 466 5.87 -15.12 22.24
C LEU A 466 7.05 -14.67 23.10
N VAL A 467 7.96 -13.88 22.54
CA VAL A 467 9.06 -13.26 23.29
C VAL A 467 8.87 -11.75 23.29
N VAL A 468 8.81 -11.14 24.48
CA VAL A 468 8.59 -9.70 24.62
C VAL A 468 9.71 -9.06 25.44
N ALA A 469 10.28 -7.97 24.91
CA ALA A 469 11.22 -7.13 25.61
C ALA A 469 10.50 -5.92 26.22
N PHE A 470 10.49 -5.85 27.54
CA PHE A 470 9.96 -4.74 28.33
C PHE A 470 11.10 -3.86 28.84
N GLY A 471 11.04 -2.57 28.60
CA GLY A 471 12.07 -1.67 29.11
C GLY A 471 11.59 -0.28 29.44
N GLN A 472 12.38 0.40 30.25
CA GLN A 472 12.11 1.76 30.68
C GLN A 472 12.62 2.75 29.61
N GLY A 473 11.77 3.70 29.21
CA GLY A 473 12.04 4.62 28.09
C GLY A 473 13.21 5.60 28.32
N ARG A 474 13.35 6.59 27.43
CA ARG A 474 14.36 7.66 27.60
C ARG A 474 14.06 8.46 28.88
N GLY A 475 15.05 8.58 29.78
CA GLY A 475 14.94 9.42 31.00
C GLY A 475 15.27 8.71 32.32
N PHE A 476 15.47 7.40 32.30
CA PHE A 476 15.83 6.62 33.50
C PHE A 476 17.36 6.43 33.56
N PRO A 477 18.07 6.92 34.61
CA PRO A 477 19.52 6.78 34.74
C PRO A 477 20.02 5.34 34.87
N LYS A 478 19.13 4.44 35.33
CA LYS A 478 19.33 2.97 35.43
C LYS A 478 18.13 2.28 34.81
N ALA A 479 18.04 2.28 33.48
CA ALA A 479 16.96 1.59 32.78
C ALA A 479 17.17 0.07 32.85
N SER A 480 16.12 -0.66 33.21
CA SER A 480 16.07 -2.12 33.06
C SER A 480 15.48 -2.51 31.71
N LEU A 481 15.98 -3.61 31.16
CA LEU A 481 15.42 -4.32 30.02
C LEU A 481 15.17 -5.77 30.44
N GLU A 482 13.90 -6.12 30.56
CA GLU A 482 13.42 -7.47 30.86
C GLU A 482 13.00 -8.15 29.54
N VAL A 483 13.48 -9.36 29.29
CA VAL A 483 13.00 -10.18 28.17
C VAL A 483 12.26 -11.38 28.74
N VAL A 484 11.01 -11.57 28.33
CA VAL A 484 10.12 -12.63 28.82
C VAL A 484 9.66 -13.47 27.65
N LEU A 485 9.81 -14.78 27.77
CA LEU A 485 9.25 -15.81 26.90
C LEU A 485 7.88 -16.22 27.45
N PHE A 486 6.91 -16.36 26.57
CA PHE A 486 5.58 -16.88 26.85
C PHE A 486 5.32 -18.06 25.92
N GLU A 487 4.90 -19.17 26.50
CA GLU A 487 4.67 -20.43 25.79
C GLU A 487 3.40 -21.10 26.31
N GLU A 488 2.78 -21.91 25.45
CA GLU A 488 1.56 -22.63 25.79
C GLU A 488 1.92 -23.97 26.43
N GLN A 489 1.50 -24.17 27.68
CA GLN A 489 1.61 -25.43 28.38
C GLN A 489 0.26 -25.86 28.96
N ARG A 490 -0.28 -26.98 28.45
CA ARG A 490 -1.48 -27.66 28.98
C ARG A 490 -2.73 -26.78 29.07
N GLY A 491 -2.98 -25.98 28.05
CA GLY A 491 -4.07 -25.03 27.90
C GLY A 491 -3.82 -23.66 28.54
N GLN A 492 -2.62 -23.39 29.07
CA GLN A 492 -2.28 -22.14 29.77
C GLN A 492 -1.04 -21.49 29.16
N ILE A 493 -1.06 -20.15 29.06
CA ILE A 493 0.13 -19.39 28.69
C ILE A 493 0.97 -19.17 29.94
N VAL A 494 2.14 -19.80 30.00
CA VAL A 494 3.12 -19.64 31.07
C VAL A 494 4.18 -18.63 30.65
N SER A 495 4.76 -17.91 31.62
CA SER A 495 5.80 -16.91 31.36
C SER A 495 7.12 -17.29 32.01
N LYS A 496 8.22 -17.16 31.28
CA LYS A 496 9.60 -17.36 31.75
C LYS A 496 10.43 -16.12 31.42
N ARG A 497 10.98 -15.47 32.44
CA ARG A 497 11.94 -14.38 32.23
C ARG A 497 13.28 -14.97 31.75
N LEU A 498 13.68 -14.60 30.53
CA LEU A 498 14.93 -15.05 29.92
C LEU A 498 16.13 -14.25 30.41
N THR A 499 15.99 -12.92 30.49
CA THR A 499 17.07 -12.06 30.98
C THR A 499 16.55 -10.77 31.60
N LEU A 500 17.36 -10.14 32.44
CA LEU A 500 17.13 -8.81 33.01
C LEU A 500 18.44 -8.02 32.94
N LEU A 501 18.55 -7.13 31.97
CA LEU A 501 19.73 -6.29 31.79
C LEU A 501 19.54 -4.95 32.49
N THR A 502 20.52 -4.50 33.27
CA THR A 502 20.52 -3.16 33.88
C THR A 502 21.67 -2.30 33.33
N GLY A 503 21.41 -1.01 33.10
CA GLY A 503 22.38 -0.15 32.42
C GLY A 503 21.88 1.26 32.18
N ALA A 504 22.72 2.11 31.59
CA ALA A 504 22.41 3.53 31.40
C ALA A 504 21.26 3.77 30.40
N ARG A 505 21.00 2.81 29.50
CA ARG A 505 20.00 2.98 28.44
C ARG A 505 19.47 1.69 27.84
N ASN A 506 19.38 0.62 28.62
CA ASN A 506 18.99 -0.70 28.12
C ASN A 506 17.59 -0.65 27.51
N GLN A 507 17.56 -0.46 26.20
CA GLN A 507 16.38 -0.43 25.37
C GLN A 507 16.64 -1.39 24.22
N ALA A 508 15.77 -2.38 24.07
CA ALA A 508 15.78 -3.27 22.93
C ALA A 508 15.40 -2.52 21.65
N THR A 509 16.07 -2.88 20.58
CA THR A 509 15.90 -2.36 19.21
C THR A 509 15.48 -3.45 18.24
N ALA A 510 15.83 -4.71 18.52
CA ALA A 510 15.40 -5.87 17.75
C ALA A 510 15.36 -7.14 18.61
N LEU A 511 14.40 -8.00 18.28
CA LEU A 511 14.34 -9.42 18.64
C LEU A 511 14.10 -10.20 17.34
N ALA A 512 14.80 -11.30 17.14
CA ALA A 512 14.60 -12.17 15.99
C ALA A 512 15.00 -13.63 16.32
N PRO A 513 14.49 -14.63 15.59
CA PRO A 513 14.99 -16.00 15.72
C PRO A 513 16.47 -16.06 15.34
N TRP A 514 17.25 -16.82 16.10
CA TRP A 514 18.66 -17.10 15.81
C TRP A 514 18.82 -18.61 15.68
N ARG A 515 19.17 -19.08 14.48
CA ARG A 515 19.26 -20.51 14.22
C ARG A 515 20.41 -21.12 15.02
N ARG A 516 20.16 -22.25 15.69
CA ARG A 516 21.19 -23.08 16.30
C ARG A 516 21.65 -24.16 15.32
N ASP A 517 22.85 -24.70 15.52
CA ASP A 517 23.25 -25.96 14.88
C ASP A 517 22.29 -27.09 15.37
N GLY A 518 21.28 -27.44 14.57
CA GLY A 518 20.22 -28.41 14.88
C GLY A 518 18.81 -27.93 14.51
N ASP A 519 17.78 -28.64 14.98
CA ASP A 519 16.37 -28.26 14.85
C ASP A 519 15.98 -27.39 16.06
N GLY A 520 16.01 -26.06 15.89
CA GLY A 520 15.55 -25.09 16.91
C GLY A 520 16.22 -23.71 16.84
N TYR A 521 15.59 -22.72 17.49
CA TYR A 521 16.03 -21.33 17.50
C TYR A 521 16.35 -20.83 18.91
N ASP A 522 17.48 -20.14 19.06
CA ASP A 522 17.70 -19.17 20.14
C ASP A 522 17.20 -17.78 19.68
N LEU A 523 17.51 -16.73 20.44
CA LEU A 523 17.02 -15.39 20.17
C LEU A 523 18.16 -14.44 19.89
N TYR A 524 18.13 -13.75 18.76
CA TYR A 524 18.96 -12.59 18.55
C TYR A 524 18.35 -11.40 19.29
N LEU A 525 19.10 -10.81 20.23
CA LEU A 525 18.73 -9.60 20.96
C LEU A 525 19.68 -8.46 20.59
N ALA A 526 19.11 -7.33 20.15
CA ALA A 526 19.87 -6.10 20.02
C ALA A 526 19.36 -5.03 20.97
N ALA A 527 20.26 -4.47 21.79
CA ALA A 527 19.92 -3.46 22.79
C ALA A 527 20.96 -2.34 22.83
N PHE A 528 20.52 -1.16 23.23
CA PHE A 528 21.42 -0.05 23.51
C PHE A 528 22.35 -0.40 24.68
N GLU A 529 23.64 -0.29 24.42
CA GLU A 529 24.68 -0.30 25.46
C GLU A 529 24.93 1.12 26.00
N SER A 530 24.83 2.11 25.12
CA SER A 530 25.05 3.52 25.45
C SER A 530 24.07 4.42 24.70
N ARG A 531 24.25 5.75 24.79
CA ARG A 531 23.41 6.70 24.05
C ARG A 531 23.48 6.51 22.53
N PHE A 532 24.59 5.99 22.01
CA PHE A 532 24.84 5.94 20.57
C PHE A 532 25.19 4.55 20.08
N VAL A 533 25.45 3.57 20.95
CA VAL A 533 25.87 2.23 20.53
C VAL A 533 24.77 1.23 20.84
N VAL A 534 24.43 0.44 19.82
CA VAL A 534 23.53 -0.71 19.92
C VAL A 534 24.36 -1.96 19.72
N ARG A 535 24.37 -2.84 20.71
CA ARG A 535 25.04 -4.14 20.65
C ARG A 535 24.04 -5.23 20.32
N GLY A 536 24.52 -6.26 19.61
CA GLY A 536 23.73 -7.43 19.22
C GLY A 536 24.34 -8.70 19.78
N GLY A 537 23.51 -9.63 20.23
CA GLY A 537 23.94 -10.87 20.87
C GLY A 537 22.90 -11.97 20.74
N VAL A 538 23.29 -13.19 21.09
CA VAL A 538 22.42 -14.36 21.12
C VAL A 538 22.00 -14.62 22.57
N LEU A 539 20.69 -14.71 22.81
CA LEU A 539 20.08 -15.02 24.09
C LEU A 539 19.48 -16.41 24.01
N SER A 540 19.94 -17.32 24.86
CA SER A 540 19.39 -18.67 24.89
C SER A 540 17.94 -18.69 25.41
N ARG A 541 17.11 -19.55 24.84
CA ARG A 541 15.77 -19.87 25.41
C ARG A 541 15.83 -20.48 26.81
N ALA A 542 16.98 -21.04 27.21
CA ALA A 542 17.21 -21.46 28.58
C ALA A 542 17.19 -20.27 29.57
N GLY A 543 17.44 -19.05 29.09
CA GLY A 543 17.65 -17.85 29.87
C GLY A 543 19.13 -17.68 30.24
N GLY A 544 19.51 -16.48 30.69
CA GLY A 544 20.88 -16.12 31.03
C GLY A 544 21.27 -14.73 30.58
N GLU A 545 22.56 -14.43 30.59
CA GLU A 545 23.08 -13.24 29.91
C GLU A 545 23.17 -13.50 28.40
N PRO A 546 22.83 -12.52 27.54
CA PRO A 546 23.06 -12.64 26.11
C PRO A 546 24.55 -12.71 25.80
N ASP A 547 24.92 -13.63 24.93
CA ASP A 547 26.25 -13.73 24.36
C ASP A 547 26.42 -12.66 23.27
N TRP A 548 27.08 -11.55 23.62
CA TRP A 548 27.26 -10.42 22.71
C TRP A 548 28.24 -10.76 21.58
N LEU A 549 27.76 -10.65 20.34
CA LEU A 549 28.52 -11.06 19.16
C LEU A 549 29.60 -10.01 18.79
N PRO A 550 30.86 -10.41 18.56
CA PRO A 550 31.89 -9.51 18.06
C PRO A 550 31.47 -8.84 16.75
N GLY A 551 31.72 -7.54 16.61
CA GLY A 551 31.34 -6.79 15.40
C GLY A 551 29.86 -6.38 15.30
N HIS A 552 28.98 -6.89 16.17
CA HIS A 552 27.57 -6.53 16.18
C HIS A 552 27.25 -5.28 17.02
N SER A 553 28.28 -4.67 17.63
CA SER A 553 28.20 -3.39 18.34
C SER A 553 28.44 -2.23 17.39
N LEU A 554 27.35 -1.59 16.96
CA LEU A 554 27.37 -0.54 15.95
C LEU A 554 26.76 0.76 16.48
N ARG A 555 27.38 1.87 16.09
CA ARG A 555 26.84 3.20 16.37
C ARG A 555 25.51 3.35 15.63
N MET A 556 24.45 3.65 16.38
CA MET A 556 23.11 3.95 15.87
C MET A 556 22.55 2.90 14.90
N GLY A 557 22.93 1.62 15.11
CA GLY A 557 22.37 0.46 14.39
C GLY A 557 20.95 0.15 14.85
N MET A 558 20.00 0.96 14.41
CA MET A 558 18.63 1.01 14.93
C MET A 558 17.69 -0.01 14.29
N ALA A 559 18.00 -0.45 13.07
CA ALA A 559 17.21 -1.43 12.34
C ALA A 559 18.06 -2.68 12.10
N ARG A 560 17.50 -3.85 12.36
CA ARG A 560 18.18 -5.13 12.14
C ARG A 560 17.25 -6.14 11.51
N ALA A 561 17.76 -6.91 10.56
CA ALA A 561 17.13 -8.12 10.04
C ALA A 561 18.09 -9.29 10.29
N VAL A 562 17.54 -10.43 10.68
CA VAL A 562 18.28 -11.68 10.91
C VAL A 562 17.74 -12.72 9.95
N GLY A 563 18.62 -13.44 9.28
CA GLY A 563 18.27 -14.47 8.32
C GLY A 563 19.52 -15.03 7.65
N ASP A 564 19.37 -16.08 6.87
CA ASP A 564 20.46 -16.66 6.06
C ASP A 564 20.56 -15.88 4.74
N PHE A 565 21.38 -14.83 4.72
CA PHE A 565 21.43 -13.90 3.58
C PHE A 565 22.41 -14.39 2.50
N ASP A 566 23.42 -15.17 2.86
CA ASP A 566 24.39 -15.74 1.93
C ASP A 566 24.12 -17.20 1.54
N GLY A 567 23.15 -17.86 2.18
CA GLY A 567 22.71 -19.22 1.88
C GLY A 567 23.61 -20.29 2.47
N ASP A 568 24.47 -19.96 3.44
CA ASP A 568 25.36 -20.92 4.11
C ASP A 568 24.64 -21.75 5.19
N GLY A 569 23.36 -21.50 5.41
CA GLY A 569 22.52 -22.17 6.40
C GLY A 569 22.58 -21.54 7.79
N ARG A 570 23.36 -20.48 8.01
CA ARG A 570 23.55 -19.81 9.31
C ARG A 570 22.79 -18.50 9.35
N SER A 571 22.70 -17.93 10.55
CA SER A 571 22.07 -16.63 10.75
C SER A 571 23.07 -15.50 10.53
N ASP A 572 22.79 -14.66 9.54
CA ASP A 572 23.43 -13.38 9.29
C ASP A 572 22.60 -12.22 9.85
N VAL A 573 23.22 -11.06 9.98
CA VAL A 573 22.54 -9.85 10.46
C VAL A 573 22.79 -8.66 9.55
N ALA A 574 21.73 -8.17 8.91
CA ALA A 574 21.76 -6.88 8.22
C ALA A 574 21.40 -5.76 9.20
N VAL A 575 22.24 -4.73 9.32
CA VAL A 575 22.08 -3.61 10.25
C VAL A 575 21.99 -2.29 9.49
N GLY A 576 20.84 -1.63 9.57
CA GLY A 576 20.66 -0.26 9.12
C GLY A 576 21.08 0.73 10.20
N ARG A 577 22.05 1.59 9.88
CA ARG A 577 22.51 2.65 10.78
C ARG A 577 21.87 3.99 10.43
N LEU A 578 21.44 4.75 11.43
CA LEU A 578 20.91 6.11 11.21
C LEU A 578 22.01 7.11 10.87
N TYR A 579 23.23 6.88 11.36
CA TYR A 579 24.40 7.70 11.14
C TYR A 579 25.63 6.79 11.00
N GLY A 580 26.65 7.27 10.30
CA GLY A 580 27.94 6.59 10.24
C GLY A 580 28.67 6.55 11.59
N ASP A 581 29.92 6.11 11.57
CA ASP A 581 30.73 5.94 12.78
C ASP A 581 31.06 7.30 13.41
N GLN A 582 31.14 8.35 12.60
CA GLN A 582 31.40 9.72 13.04
C GLN A 582 30.17 10.62 12.97
N LYS A 583 30.21 11.71 13.74
CA LYS A 583 29.15 12.72 13.76
C LYS A 583 29.10 13.44 12.41
N GLY A 584 27.96 13.39 11.73
CA GLY A 584 27.76 14.04 10.43
C GLY A 584 27.90 13.10 9.23
N GLU A 585 28.35 11.86 9.44
CA GLU A 585 28.33 10.83 8.40
C GLU A 585 26.91 10.31 8.16
N HIS A 586 26.59 10.05 6.90
CA HIS A 586 25.34 9.43 6.49
C HIS A 586 25.22 8.01 7.05
N GLY A 587 23.99 7.61 7.35
CA GLY A 587 23.67 6.21 7.64
C GLY A 587 23.95 5.32 6.44
N ASP A 588 24.22 4.04 6.71
CA ASP A 588 24.45 3.00 5.72
C ASP A 588 23.78 1.69 6.17
N LEU A 589 23.83 0.70 5.28
CA LEU A 589 23.44 -0.67 5.57
C LEU A 589 24.72 -1.51 5.66
N ARG A 590 24.90 -2.24 6.78
CA ARG A 590 25.99 -3.20 6.96
C ARG A 590 25.43 -4.59 7.08
N VAL A 591 25.89 -5.52 6.25
CA VAL A 591 25.63 -6.95 6.44
C VAL A 591 26.77 -7.53 7.26
N LEU A 592 26.43 -8.10 8.40
CA LEU A 592 27.32 -8.82 9.29
C LEU A 592 27.09 -10.30 9.03
N LEU A 593 27.98 -10.90 8.24
CA LEU A 593 27.95 -12.34 8.01
C LEU A 593 28.32 -13.06 9.30
N GLY A 594 27.74 -14.24 9.52
CA GLY A 594 27.97 -15.05 10.71
C GLY A 594 29.43 -15.52 10.85
N GLU A 595 30.34 -14.66 11.34
CA GLU A 595 31.69 -15.09 11.71
C GLU A 595 31.63 -15.98 12.96
N ARG A 596 32.02 -17.25 12.79
CA ARG A 596 32.23 -18.33 13.80
C ARG A 596 31.86 -17.96 15.24
N TYR A 597 30.60 -18.15 15.58
CA TYR A 597 30.18 -18.24 16.97
C TYR A 597 30.25 -19.70 17.45
N TYR A 598 31.45 -20.20 17.80
CA TYR A 598 31.56 -21.37 18.69
C TYR A 598 32.90 -21.37 19.45
N GLY A 599 32.79 -21.25 20.78
CA GLY A 599 33.66 -21.92 21.77
C GLY A 599 35.12 -21.47 21.86
N ALA A 600 35.53 -21.11 23.09
CA ALA A 600 36.93 -21.18 23.49
C ALA A 600 37.53 -22.56 23.14
N ASP A 601 38.81 -22.57 22.76
CA ASP A 601 39.64 -23.71 22.36
C ASP A 601 39.61 -24.12 20.87
N SER A 602 40.06 -23.24 19.98
CA SER A 602 40.93 -23.68 18.85
C SER A 602 41.75 -22.52 18.28
N GLU A 603 43.05 -22.75 18.10
CA GLU A 603 44.05 -21.78 17.65
C GLU A 603 43.73 -21.14 16.28
N PRO A 604 44.22 -19.91 16.01
CA PRO A 604 44.05 -19.28 14.71
C PRO A 604 44.91 -19.97 13.65
N ALA A 605 44.27 -20.65 12.71
CA ALA A 605 44.92 -21.18 11.52
C ALA A 605 45.43 -20.03 10.65
N ARG A 606 46.75 -19.92 10.55
CA ARG A 606 47.45 -19.05 9.60
C ARG A 606 47.20 -19.51 8.16
N GLY A 607 46.80 -18.56 7.31
CA GLY A 607 47.20 -18.52 5.90
C GLY A 607 46.21 -19.08 4.88
N ALA A 608 45.70 -18.19 4.03
CA ALA A 608 45.96 -18.22 2.59
C ALA A 608 45.29 -17.00 1.95
N GLY A 609 46.09 -16.19 1.26
CA GLY A 609 45.60 -15.05 0.51
C GLY A 609 44.73 -15.49 -0.67
N GLY A 610 43.59 -14.82 -0.84
CA GLY A 610 42.72 -14.95 -2.00
C GLY A 610 42.03 -13.62 -2.25
N ARG A 611 42.26 -13.05 -3.44
CA ARG A 611 41.90 -11.69 -3.83
C ARG A 611 40.39 -11.46 -3.84
N ARG A 612 40.00 -10.24 -3.43
CA ARG A 612 38.70 -9.63 -3.70
C ARG A 612 38.33 -9.70 -5.20
N ARG A 613 37.09 -10.08 -5.48
CA ARG A 613 36.22 -9.40 -6.44
C ARG A 613 34.87 -9.21 -5.81
#